data_AF-A0ABD0PT28-F1
#
_entry.id   AF-A0ABD0PT28-F1
#
_cell.length_a   1.000
_cell.length_b   1.000
_cell.length_c   1.000
_cell.angle_alpha   90.00
_cell.angle_beta   90.00
_cell.angle_gamma   90.00
#
_symmetry.space_group_name_H-M   'P 1'
#
loop_
_entity.id
_entity.type
_entity.pdbx_description
1 polymer ?
#
loop_
_entity_poly.entity_id
_entity_poly.type
_entity_poly.pdbx_seq_one_letter_code
_entity_poly.pdbx_strand_id
1 'polypeptide(L)'
;MFKSNLKKKFGRLYEGTATQGNPTLLNEIYTELYITESESGEISNEHEVRQIETQSRRAATEDTAIKCNDIFRLLPGQDKAIRTVLTKGVAGIGKTVSVQKFILDWAEGKENQDVQLVFPLPFREVNLMKDKTLSLSDLLHVFFPETKEIEISSYEYKVLFIFDGLEVCLLSLDFQSDVKLCDVNESASVGTLLTNLIVGNLLPSALIWITSRPAAADVIPSDCVHRVTEVRGFNEPQMEGYFRKRIGDQSLADRIISHLKSSRSLYIMCHIPVFCWISAAVLEKMLSRVDSGEIPKTLTQMYTHFLILQTNIKHEKNYEKKVTDEDMILKLGRVAFQQLVKGNVIFYEDTLRECGIDVTEASMYSGLCTQIFREEFGMYQGKVFSFGHLSIQEHLAALYVHLSCTNNNMNVFDQVTNQSLQFKVKDSFRLHSSEQVSLSELHQKAVDEALQSKNGHLDLFLHFLLGLSMESHQIILQGLMKQTKSRSDSNEKTVEYIKKKIRTIDSPEKSINLFHCLNELGDHSLVEEIQQYLKSRTIKEAKLSSSLWSALVFMLLTSEKKLAEFDISKFVSGNNENNKLEVFQKLLPVIKESRSVL
;
A
#
# COMPACT_ATOMS: atom_id res chain seq x y z
N MET A 1 -25.03 21.09 14.05
CA MET A 1 -24.13 21.48 12.93
C MET A 1 -23.02 20.45 12.70
N PHE A 2 -22.27 20.09 13.76
CA PHE A 2 -21.20 19.07 13.75
C PHE A 2 -21.46 17.79 12.93
N LYS A 3 -22.52 17.03 13.26
CA LYS A 3 -22.90 15.78 12.55
C LYS A 3 -23.16 15.98 11.05
N SER A 4 -23.71 17.14 10.65
CA SER A 4 -23.95 17.47 9.24
C SER A 4 -22.65 17.74 8.47
N ASN A 5 -21.67 18.39 9.11
CA ASN A 5 -20.37 18.65 8.50
C ASN A 5 -19.60 17.35 8.29
N LEU A 6 -19.64 16.42 9.25
CA LEU A 6 -19.07 15.08 9.11
C LEU A 6 -19.77 14.28 8.00
N LYS A 7 -21.11 14.32 7.92
CA LYS A 7 -21.86 13.69 6.82
C LYS A 7 -21.44 14.25 5.45
N LYS A 8 -21.22 15.56 5.33
CA LYS A 8 -20.75 16.18 4.08
C LYS A 8 -19.30 15.79 3.76
N LYS A 9 -18.40 15.77 4.76
CA LYS A 9 -16.98 15.41 4.61
C LYS A 9 -16.81 13.97 4.17
N PHE A 10 -17.55 13.04 4.78
CA PHE A 10 -17.38 11.58 4.56
C PHE A 10 -18.42 10.92 3.66
N GLY A 11 -19.47 11.65 3.24
CA GLY A 11 -20.48 11.12 2.33
C GLY A 11 -20.00 10.90 0.89
N ARG A 12 -18.81 11.41 0.55
CA ARG A 12 -18.25 11.39 -0.80
C ARG A 12 -16.87 10.76 -0.77
N LEU A 13 -16.63 9.78 -1.63
CA LEU A 13 -15.30 9.23 -1.85
C LEU A 13 -14.72 9.87 -3.12
N TYR A 14 -13.56 10.51 -2.99
CA TYR A 14 -12.85 11.07 -4.15
C TYR A 14 -12.04 9.97 -4.83
N GLU A 15 -12.72 9.14 -5.62
CA GLU A 15 -12.08 8.14 -6.48
C GLU A 15 -11.77 8.75 -7.84
N GLY A 16 -10.58 9.33 -8.00
CA GLY A 16 -10.19 9.89 -9.29
C GLY A 16 -10.85 11.19 -9.67
N THR A 17 -10.82 11.47 -10.98
CA THR A 17 -11.15 12.79 -11.52
C THR A 17 -12.61 13.15 -11.24
N ALA A 18 -12.84 13.83 -10.13
CA ALA A 18 -14.13 14.37 -9.75
C ALA A 18 -14.52 15.56 -10.64
N THR A 19 -14.75 15.36 -11.94
CA THR A 19 -15.31 16.40 -12.82
C THR A 19 -16.13 15.89 -14.02
N GLN A 20 -16.56 14.62 -14.05
CA GLN A 20 -17.85 14.29 -14.68
C GLN A 20 -18.89 14.30 -13.55
N GLY A 21 -19.95 15.07 -13.70
CA GLY A 21 -20.85 15.49 -12.63
C GLY A 21 -21.22 14.40 -11.60
N ASN A 22 -21.21 14.82 -10.33
CA ASN A 22 -21.48 14.11 -9.08
C ASN A 22 -20.35 13.24 -8.50
N PRO A 23 -19.81 13.59 -7.31
CA PRO A 23 -18.94 12.68 -6.58
C PRO A 23 -19.70 11.42 -6.22
N THR A 24 -19.10 10.25 -6.47
CA THR A 24 -19.69 8.96 -6.14
C THR A 24 -19.95 8.89 -4.64
N LEU A 25 -21.20 8.61 -4.27
CA LEU A 25 -21.56 8.48 -2.87
C LEU A 25 -20.88 7.24 -2.32
N LEU A 26 -20.23 7.37 -1.16
CA LEU A 26 -19.53 6.24 -0.54
C LEU A 26 -20.46 5.02 -0.40
N ASN A 27 -21.72 5.25 -0.06
CA ASN A 27 -22.73 4.20 0.09
C ASN A 27 -23.05 3.41 -1.19
N GLU A 28 -22.83 3.98 -2.38
CA GLU A 28 -23.12 3.31 -3.67
C GLU A 28 -22.03 2.31 -4.06
N ILE A 29 -20.77 2.63 -3.74
CA ILE A 29 -19.60 1.83 -4.11
C ILE A 29 -19.01 1.03 -2.96
N TYR A 30 -19.40 1.32 -1.71
CA TYR A 30 -18.87 0.61 -0.56
C TYR A 30 -19.21 -0.88 -0.62
N THR A 31 -18.17 -1.68 -0.51
CA THR A 31 -18.25 -3.11 -0.26
C THR A 31 -17.66 -3.34 1.12
N GLU A 32 -18.42 -4.05 1.97
CA GLU A 32 -18.00 -4.37 3.32
C GLU A 32 -16.70 -5.18 3.27
N LEU A 33 -15.71 -4.75 4.06
CA LEU A 33 -14.41 -5.40 4.15
C LEU A 33 -14.47 -6.55 5.15
N TYR A 34 -13.71 -7.60 4.90
CA TYR A 34 -13.54 -8.68 5.85
C TYR A 34 -12.61 -8.23 6.98
N ILE A 35 -13.14 -8.14 8.20
CA ILE A 35 -12.42 -7.73 9.41
C ILE A 35 -12.52 -8.87 10.42
N THR A 36 -11.41 -9.17 11.09
CA THR A 36 -11.28 -10.28 12.03
C THR A 36 -10.73 -9.81 13.37
N GLU A 37 -11.09 -10.47 14.47
CA GLU A 37 -10.40 -10.29 15.76
C GLU A 37 -9.08 -11.05 15.74
N SER A 38 -8.01 -10.42 16.21
CA SER A 38 -6.71 -11.09 16.33
C SER A 38 -6.60 -11.69 17.74
N GLU A 39 -6.66 -13.03 17.85
CA GLU A 39 -6.60 -13.75 19.15
C GLU A 39 -5.19 -13.80 19.75
N SER A 40 -4.15 -13.85 18.92
CA SER A 40 -2.76 -13.78 19.39
C SER A 40 -2.28 -12.34 19.30
N GLY A 41 -1.84 -11.78 20.43
CA GLY A 41 -1.03 -10.55 20.45
C GLY A 41 0.30 -10.66 19.69
N GLU A 42 0.48 -11.67 18.84
CA GLU A 42 1.62 -11.83 17.94
C GLU A 42 1.52 -10.80 16.82
N ILE A 43 2.33 -9.75 16.98
CA ILE A 43 2.67 -8.84 15.91
C ILE A 43 3.58 -9.61 14.94
N SER A 44 2.99 -10.22 13.92
CA SER A 44 3.74 -10.76 12.80
C SER A 44 4.39 -9.60 12.04
N ASN A 45 5.72 -9.50 12.12
CA ASN A 45 6.54 -8.61 11.28
C ASN A 45 6.75 -9.20 9.87
N GLU A 46 5.85 -10.06 9.39
CA GLU A 46 5.89 -10.57 8.02
C GLU A 46 5.69 -9.44 7.01
N HIS A 47 6.39 -9.51 5.87
CA HIS A 47 6.26 -8.54 4.77
C HIS A 47 4.80 -8.42 4.29
N GLU A 48 4.38 -7.21 3.89
CA GLU A 48 2.98 -6.92 3.50
C GLU A 48 2.45 -7.87 2.41
N VAL A 49 3.27 -8.18 1.40
CA VAL A 49 2.94 -9.10 0.31
C VAL A 49 2.60 -10.50 0.84
N ARG A 50 3.47 -11.05 1.71
CA ARG A 50 3.26 -12.36 2.35
C ARG A 50 2.01 -12.36 3.23
N GLN A 51 1.68 -11.26 3.89
CA GLN A 51 0.45 -11.16 4.67
C GLN A 51 -0.78 -11.31 3.77
N ILE A 52 -0.85 -10.58 2.64
CA ILE A 52 -1.97 -10.65 1.69
C ILE A 52 -2.15 -12.08 1.15
N GLU A 53 -1.05 -12.75 0.81
CA GLU A 53 -1.10 -14.09 0.22
C GLU A 53 -1.35 -15.20 1.23
N THR A 54 -0.83 -15.06 2.45
CA THR A 54 -1.15 -15.99 3.54
C THR A 54 -2.61 -15.86 3.91
N GLN A 55 -3.13 -14.63 3.95
CA GLN A 55 -4.52 -14.35 4.29
C GLN A 55 -5.51 -14.79 3.22
N SER A 56 -5.22 -14.59 1.94
CA SER A 56 -6.09 -15.06 0.85
C SER A 56 -6.27 -16.58 0.82
N ARG A 57 -5.39 -17.33 1.50
CA ARG A 57 -5.42 -18.80 1.58
C ARG A 57 -6.01 -19.33 2.88
N ARG A 58 -6.18 -18.51 3.92
CA ARG A 58 -6.78 -18.97 5.18
C ARG A 58 -8.27 -19.23 4.97
N ALA A 59 -8.75 -20.35 5.52
CA ALA A 59 -10.18 -20.66 5.47
C ALA A 59 -10.94 -19.69 6.37
N ALA A 60 -12.06 -19.15 5.89
CA ALA A 60 -12.91 -18.22 6.64
C ALA A 60 -13.48 -18.79 7.95
N THR A 61 -13.32 -20.10 8.18
CA THR A 61 -13.74 -20.82 9.39
C THR A 61 -12.72 -20.74 10.53
N GLU A 62 -11.50 -20.25 10.29
CA GLU A 62 -10.44 -20.15 11.30
C GLU A 62 -10.46 -18.82 12.08
N ASP A 63 -11.08 -17.76 11.54
CA ASP A 63 -11.05 -16.41 12.12
C ASP A 63 -12.45 -15.97 12.62
N THR A 64 -12.50 -15.24 13.74
CA THR A 64 -13.72 -14.60 14.25
C THR A 64 -14.00 -13.31 13.50
N ALA A 65 -14.92 -13.35 12.53
CA ALA A 65 -15.31 -12.19 11.74
C ALA A 65 -16.07 -11.15 12.58
N ILE A 66 -15.70 -9.88 12.44
CA ILE A 66 -16.32 -8.73 13.12
C ILE A 66 -16.79 -7.73 12.06
N LYS A 67 -18.01 -7.20 12.20
CA LYS A 67 -18.45 -6.06 11.39
C LYS A 67 -17.81 -4.76 11.87
N CYS A 68 -17.47 -3.86 10.96
CA CYS A 68 -16.83 -2.58 11.31
C CYS A 68 -17.62 -1.77 12.35
N ASN A 69 -18.95 -1.78 12.30
CA ASN A 69 -19.80 -1.04 13.25
C ASN A 69 -19.89 -1.74 14.62
N ASP A 70 -19.44 -2.99 14.72
CA ASP A 70 -19.48 -3.82 15.93
C ASP A 70 -18.11 -3.92 16.64
N ILE A 71 -17.09 -3.17 16.20
CA ILE A 71 -15.72 -3.26 16.75
C ILE A 71 -15.62 -2.95 18.25
N PHE A 72 -16.57 -2.18 18.81
CA PHE A 72 -16.68 -1.89 20.25
C PHE A 72 -17.72 -2.77 20.98
N ARG A 73 -18.45 -3.64 20.26
CA ARG A 73 -19.42 -4.56 20.88
C ARG A 73 -18.71 -5.78 21.43
N LEU A 74 -19.14 -6.23 22.60
CA LEU A 74 -18.65 -7.46 23.21
C LEU A 74 -19.09 -8.67 22.37
N LEU A 75 -18.16 -9.58 22.11
CA LEU A 75 -18.48 -10.86 21.49
C LEU A 75 -19.00 -11.85 22.56
N PRO A 76 -19.75 -12.90 22.16
CA PRO A 76 -20.24 -13.90 23.10
C PRO A 76 -19.09 -14.50 23.92
N GLY A 77 -19.16 -14.41 25.26
CA GLY A 77 -18.12 -14.90 26.18
C GLY A 77 -17.06 -13.88 26.58
N GLN A 78 -17.15 -12.61 26.13
CA GLN A 78 -16.29 -11.52 26.60
C GLN A 78 -16.99 -10.66 27.66
N ASP A 79 -16.38 -10.56 28.85
CA ASP A 79 -16.93 -9.79 29.99
C ASP A 79 -16.23 -8.43 30.23
N LYS A 80 -15.11 -8.15 29.54
CA LYS A 80 -14.34 -6.92 29.71
C LYS A 80 -14.79 -5.84 28.75
N ALA A 81 -15.12 -4.66 29.28
CA ALA A 81 -15.45 -3.49 28.46
C ALA A 81 -14.31 -3.12 27.50
N ILE A 82 -14.68 -2.76 26.25
CA ILE A 82 -13.72 -2.42 25.20
C ILE A 82 -13.65 -0.90 25.07
N ARG A 83 -12.55 -0.33 25.56
CA ARG A 83 -12.30 1.12 25.45
C ARG A 83 -11.48 1.46 24.22
N THR A 84 -10.40 0.71 23.96
CA THR A 84 -9.43 1.00 22.90
C THR A 84 -9.38 -0.15 21.89
N VAL A 85 -9.65 0.14 20.63
CA VAL A 85 -9.52 -0.79 19.50
C VAL A 85 -8.34 -0.37 18.63
N LEU A 86 -7.42 -1.29 18.36
CA LEU A 86 -6.34 -1.11 17.39
C LEU A 86 -6.63 -1.96 16.14
N THR A 87 -6.87 -1.31 15.01
CA THR A 87 -7.12 -1.98 13.73
C THR A 87 -5.88 -1.98 12.86
N LYS A 88 -5.36 -3.17 12.57
CA LYS A 88 -4.19 -3.39 11.72
C LYS A 88 -4.60 -3.76 10.29
N GLY A 89 -3.69 -3.56 9.35
CA GLY A 89 -3.82 -4.05 7.98
C GLY A 89 -2.81 -3.40 7.04
N VAL A 90 -2.51 -4.06 5.93
CA VAL A 90 -1.52 -3.60 4.93
C VAL A 90 -1.93 -2.29 4.24
N ALA A 91 -1.03 -1.71 3.45
CA ALA A 91 -1.32 -0.51 2.67
C ALA A 91 -2.53 -0.73 1.74
N GLY A 92 -3.43 0.26 1.63
CA GLY A 92 -4.52 0.24 0.65
C GLY A 92 -5.65 -0.74 0.93
N ILE A 93 -5.55 -1.55 2.00
CA ILE A 93 -6.52 -2.60 2.36
C ILE A 93 -7.91 -2.07 2.74
N GLY A 94 -8.03 -0.75 2.92
CA GLY A 94 -9.32 -0.08 3.16
C GLY A 94 -9.57 0.41 4.59
N LYS A 95 -8.55 0.41 5.47
CA LYS A 95 -8.67 0.93 6.87
C LYS A 95 -9.34 2.32 6.95
N THR A 96 -8.82 3.30 6.22
CA THR A 96 -9.40 4.65 6.17
C THR A 96 -10.82 4.65 5.60
N VAL A 97 -11.11 3.82 4.59
CA VAL A 97 -12.47 3.74 4.02
C VAL A 97 -13.45 3.14 5.02
N SER A 98 -13.04 2.16 5.83
CA SER A 98 -13.84 1.64 6.97
C SER A 98 -14.14 2.73 7.99
N VAL A 99 -13.15 3.53 8.37
CA VAL A 99 -13.33 4.68 9.28
C VAL A 99 -14.34 5.69 8.70
N GLN A 100 -14.17 6.05 7.43
CA GLN A 100 -15.08 6.98 6.75
C GLN A 100 -16.51 6.44 6.69
N LYS A 101 -16.67 5.14 6.41
CA LYS A 101 -17.99 4.49 6.38
C LYS A 101 -18.65 4.44 7.75
N PHE A 102 -17.90 4.10 8.79
CA PHE A 102 -18.38 4.11 10.19
C PHE A 102 -18.89 5.50 10.57
N ILE A 103 -18.10 6.55 10.30
CA ILE A 103 -18.48 7.94 10.61
C ILE A 103 -19.72 8.34 9.81
N LEU A 104 -19.81 7.93 8.54
CA LEU A 104 -20.97 8.24 7.70
C LEU A 104 -22.25 7.56 8.23
N ASP A 105 -22.20 6.28 8.59
CA ASP A 105 -23.35 5.56 9.15
C ASP A 105 -23.80 6.16 10.48
N TRP A 106 -22.85 6.51 11.34
CA TRP A 106 -23.13 7.24 12.58
C TRP A 106 -23.76 8.61 12.29
N ALA A 107 -23.20 9.36 11.34
CA ALA A 107 -23.68 10.70 10.98
C ALA A 107 -25.07 10.68 10.32
N GLU A 108 -25.43 9.59 9.64
CA GLU A 108 -26.75 9.36 9.05
C GLU A 108 -27.78 8.82 10.02
N GLY A 109 -27.39 8.45 11.24
CA GLY A 109 -28.30 7.91 12.25
C GLY A 109 -28.57 6.42 12.11
N LYS A 110 -27.77 5.69 11.31
CA LYS A 110 -27.99 4.26 11.00
C LYS A 110 -27.47 3.34 12.10
N GLU A 111 -26.25 3.60 12.58
CA GLU A 111 -25.53 2.71 13.50
C GLU A 111 -24.83 3.52 14.61
N ASN A 112 -24.45 2.85 15.70
CA ASN A 112 -23.66 3.40 16.82
C ASN A 112 -24.20 4.70 17.45
N GLN A 113 -25.54 4.87 17.50
CA GLN A 113 -26.18 6.07 18.07
C GLN A 113 -26.08 6.15 19.61
N ASP A 114 -25.55 5.12 20.25
CA ASP A 114 -25.17 5.14 21.67
C ASP A 114 -23.96 6.06 21.93
N VAL A 115 -23.18 6.41 20.90
CA VAL A 115 -22.08 7.37 20.95
C VAL A 115 -22.60 8.77 20.56
N GLN A 116 -22.51 9.74 21.47
CA GLN A 116 -23.01 11.10 21.25
C GLN A 116 -22.08 11.96 20.38
N LEU A 117 -20.76 11.77 20.48
CA LEU A 117 -19.76 12.56 19.75
C LEU A 117 -18.68 11.66 19.15
N VAL A 118 -18.33 11.91 17.88
CA VAL A 118 -17.25 11.21 17.16
C VAL A 118 -16.26 12.23 16.62
N PHE A 119 -15.02 12.19 17.11
CA PHE A 119 -13.92 13.07 16.73
C PHE A 119 -12.89 12.33 15.86
N PRO A 120 -12.97 12.43 14.52
CA PRO A 120 -11.97 11.88 13.63
C PRO A 120 -10.73 12.77 13.57
N LEU A 121 -9.60 12.28 14.06
CA LEU A 121 -8.31 12.96 14.13
C LEU A 121 -7.25 12.15 13.34
N PRO A 122 -7.20 12.26 12.00
CA PRO A 122 -6.17 11.60 11.21
C PRO A 122 -4.77 12.11 11.61
N PHE A 123 -3.80 11.22 11.87
CA PHE A 123 -2.47 11.63 12.32
C PHE A 123 -1.78 12.59 11.35
N ARG A 124 -1.99 12.41 10.04
CA ARG A 124 -1.53 13.34 9.00
C ARG A 124 -1.98 14.80 9.22
N GLU A 125 -3.19 15.01 9.71
CA GLU A 125 -3.72 16.35 10.02
C GLU A 125 -3.19 16.82 11.39
N VAL A 126 -3.14 15.93 12.39
CA VAL A 126 -2.66 16.26 13.75
C VAL A 126 -1.18 16.66 13.75
N ASN A 127 -0.36 16.10 12.85
CA ASN A 127 1.05 16.44 12.69
C ASN A 127 1.27 17.95 12.41
N LEU A 128 0.28 18.67 11.87
CA LEU A 128 0.35 20.13 11.68
C LEU A 128 0.42 20.91 13.00
N MET A 129 0.09 20.26 14.11
CA MET A 129 0.10 20.84 15.46
C MET A 129 1.26 20.33 16.32
N LYS A 130 2.18 19.53 15.76
CA LYS A 130 3.24 18.84 16.53
C LYS A 130 4.11 19.78 17.37
N ASP A 131 4.36 21.00 16.88
CA ASP A 131 5.23 21.99 17.52
C ASP A 131 4.45 22.97 18.43
N LYS A 132 3.15 22.72 18.64
CA LYS A 132 2.30 23.56 19.47
C LYS A 132 2.09 22.97 20.85
N THR A 133 1.89 23.87 21.81
CA THR A 133 1.38 23.54 23.15
C THR A 133 -0.07 24.00 23.20
N LEU A 134 -0.99 23.06 23.43
CA LEU A 134 -2.43 23.28 23.41
C LEU A 134 -3.08 22.48 24.54
N SER A 135 -4.28 22.85 24.95
CA SER A 135 -5.14 21.94 25.71
C SER A 135 -5.88 20.96 24.79
N LEU A 136 -6.47 19.89 25.34
CA LEU A 136 -7.32 19.00 24.54
C LEU A 136 -8.53 19.74 23.97
N SER A 137 -9.12 20.64 24.76
CA SER A 137 -10.21 21.52 24.31
C SER A 137 -9.77 22.39 23.12
N ASP A 138 -8.61 23.06 23.23
CA ASP A 138 -8.08 23.89 22.14
C ASP A 138 -7.81 23.07 20.87
N LEU A 139 -7.23 21.88 21.02
CA LEU A 139 -6.98 20.97 19.91
C LEU A 139 -8.29 20.64 19.17
N LEU A 140 -9.35 20.29 19.91
CA LEU A 140 -10.65 19.99 19.33
C LEU A 140 -11.32 21.21 18.72
N HIS A 141 -11.19 22.39 19.31
CA HIS A 141 -11.71 23.64 18.73
C HIS A 141 -11.00 24.05 17.44
N VAL A 142 -9.74 23.64 17.27
CA VAL A 142 -8.99 23.87 16.03
C VAL A 142 -9.50 22.94 14.92
N PHE A 143 -9.73 21.66 15.20
CA PHE A 143 -10.23 20.70 14.20
C PHE A 143 -11.74 20.72 14.00
N PHE A 144 -12.49 21.18 15.00
CA PHE A 144 -13.96 21.19 15.05
C PHE A 144 -14.47 22.47 15.72
N PRO A 145 -14.33 23.64 15.07
CA PRO A 145 -14.74 24.92 15.65
C PRO A 145 -16.21 24.98 16.10
N GLU A 146 -17.06 24.14 15.52
CA GLU A 146 -18.49 24.02 15.85
C GLU A 146 -18.74 23.35 17.21
N THR A 147 -17.71 22.81 17.84
CA THR A 147 -17.78 22.18 19.16
C THR A 147 -17.40 23.13 20.30
N LYS A 148 -17.08 24.39 20.01
CA LYS A 148 -16.74 25.43 21.01
C LYS A 148 -17.81 25.68 22.07
N GLU A 149 -19.06 25.39 21.76
CA GLU A 149 -20.19 25.55 22.68
C GLU A 149 -20.49 24.26 23.48
N ILE A 150 -19.76 23.18 23.21
CA ILE A 150 -19.94 21.88 23.87
C ILE A 150 -18.87 21.74 24.94
N GLU A 151 -19.26 21.79 26.21
CA GLU A 151 -18.36 21.41 27.30
C GLU A 151 -18.15 19.90 27.29
N ILE A 152 -17.00 19.46 26.79
CA ILE A 152 -16.64 18.04 26.74
C ILE A 152 -16.16 17.62 28.14
N SER A 153 -17.11 17.21 28.98
CA SER A 153 -16.84 16.62 30.29
C SER A 153 -16.86 15.09 30.23
N SER A 154 -16.06 14.42 31.06
CA SER A 154 -15.89 12.96 31.06
C SER A 154 -17.12 12.14 31.49
N TYR A 155 -18.18 12.80 31.96
CA TYR A 155 -19.33 12.14 32.61
C TYR A 155 -20.66 12.32 31.86
N GLU A 156 -20.76 13.26 30.92
CA GLU A 156 -22.02 13.58 30.25
C GLU A 156 -22.19 12.94 28.86
N TYR A 157 -21.09 12.63 28.18
CA TYR A 157 -21.12 12.14 26.80
C TYR A 157 -20.25 10.90 26.60
N LYS A 158 -20.80 9.89 25.91
CA LYS A 158 -20.00 8.81 25.32
C LYS A 158 -19.35 9.36 24.05
N VAL A 159 -18.05 9.64 24.16
CA VAL A 159 -17.24 10.23 23.10
C VAL A 159 -16.36 9.15 22.47
N LEU A 160 -16.22 9.17 21.15
CA LEU A 160 -15.28 8.34 20.40
C LEU A 160 -14.24 9.21 19.71
N PHE A 161 -12.96 8.93 19.97
CA PHE A 161 -11.83 9.47 19.21
C PHE A 161 -11.35 8.44 18.19
N ILE A 162 -11.21 8.85 16.93
CA ILE A 162 -10.69 7.99 15.87
C ILE A 162 -9.37 8.55 15.36
N PHE A 163 -8.27 7.85 15.65
CA PHE A 163 -6.93 8.18 15.19
C PHE A 163 -6.58 7.34 13.96
N ASP A 164 -6.70 7.94 12.78
CA ASP A 164 -6.46 7.24 11.51
C ASP A 164 -5.02 7.42 11.03
N GLY A 165 -4.34 6.29 10.73
CA GLY A 165 -3.03 6.24 10.09
C GLY A 165 -1.84 6.46 11.03
N LEU A 166 -1.67 5.62 12.05
CA LEU A 166 -0.55 5.71 13.01
C LEU A 166 0.83 5.69 12.33
N GLU A 167 0.97 5.01 11.19
CA GLU A 167 2.24 4.91 10.45
C GLU A 167 2.80 6.26 9.95
N VAL A 168 1.97 7.31 9.89
CA VAL A 168 2.43 8.66 9.53
C VAL A 168 2.55 9.59 10.73
N CYS A 169 2.37 9.12 11.96
CA CYS A 169 2.47 9.93 13.16
C CYS A 169 3.91 10.44 13.37
N LEU A 170 4.06 11.76 13.49
CA LEU A 170 5.35 12.42 13.79
C LEU A 170 5.46 12.90 15.24
N LEU A 171 4.45 12.61 16.07
CA LEU A 171 4.39 13.03 17.46
C LEU A 171 5.23 12.07 18.33
N SER A 172 5.89 12.63 19.34
CA SER A 172 6.51 11.81 20.39
C SER A 172 5.43 11.29 21.35
N LEU A 173 5.00 10.04 21.15
CA LEU A 173 4.03 9.37 22.02
C LEU A 173 4.78 8.63 23.15
N ASP A 174 5.07 9.35 24.23
CA ASP A 174 5.83 8.80 25.36
C ASP A 174 4.91 8.19 26.43
N PHE A 175 4.62 6.90 26.29
CA PHE A 175 3.79 6.13 27.23
C PHE A 175 4.49 5.80 28.56
N GLN A 176 5.78 6.11 28.72
CA GLN A 176 6.53 5.91 29.97
C GLN A 176 6.63 7.20 30.80
N SER A 177 6.11 8.31 30.28
CA SER A 177 6.10 9.60 30.96
C SER A 177 5.28 9.55 32.25
N ASP A 178 5.82 10.14 33.32
CA ASP A 178 5.11 10.33 34.60
C ASP A 178 4.06 11.47 34.55
N VAL A 179 3.96 12.20 33.43
CA VAL A 179 3.04 13.33 33.28
C VAL A 179 1.61 12.83 33.15
N LYS A 180 0.78 13.11 34.17
CA LYS A 180 -0.65 12.80 34.18
C LYS A 180 -1.49 14.06 34.00
N LEU A 181 -2.15 14.16 32.86
CA LEU A 181 -3.13 15.21 32.57
C LEU A 181 -4.52 14.66 32.84
N CYS A 182 -5.33 15.39 33.60
CA CYS A 182 -6.67 14.95 33.99
C CYS A 182 -7.75 15.95 33.57
N ASP A 183 -7.39 17.23 33.38
CA ASP A 183 -8.30 18.27 32.90
C ASP A 183 -8.04 18.57 31.42
N VAL A 184 -9.15 18.63 30.65
CA VAL A 184 -9.16 18.90 29.21
C VAL A 184 -8.66 20.30 28.84
N ASN A 185 -8.58 21.21 29.82
CA ASN A 185 -8.08 22.58 29.66
C ASN A 185 -6.58 22.71 30.00
N GLU A 186 -5.94 21.67 30.52
CA GLU A 186 -4.49 21.68 30.77
C GLU A 186 -3.72 21.67 29.45
N SER A 187 -2.79 22.63 29.30
CA SER A 187 -1.99 22.76 28.09
C SER A 187 -0.74 21.89 28.15
N ALA A 188 -0.49 21.12 27.08
CA ALA A 188 0.69 20.29 26.93
C ALA A 188 1.06 20.14 25.46
N SER A 189 2.16 19.43 25.18
CA SER A 189 2.47 19.03 23.80
C SER A 189 1.34 18.13 23.27
N VAL A 190 1.08 18.19 21.96
CA VAL A 190 0.04 17.35 21.34
C VAL A 190 0.32 15.86 21.55
N GLY A 191 1.59 15.44 21.52
CA GLY A 191 1.97 14.06 21.86
C GLY A 191 1.56 13.66 23.27
N THR A 192 1.84 14.52 24.26
CA THR A 192 1.46 14.30 25.67
C THR A 192 -0.06 14.23 25.85
N LEU A 193 -0.84 15.07 25.15
CA LEU A 193 -2.30 15.03 25.17
C LEU A 193 -2.82 13.69 24.64
N LEU A 194 -2.34 13.24 23.48
CA LEU A 194 -2.80 12.00 22.87
C LEU A 194 -2.40 10.78 23.71
N THR A 195 -1.18 10.75 24.26
CA THR A 195 -0.76 9.69 25.18
C THR A 195 -1.66 9.63 26.41
N ASN A 196 -1.94 10.76 27.07
CA ASN A 196 -2.80 10.79 28.25
C ASN A 196 -4.25 10.39 27.94
N LEU A 197 -4.74 10.72 26.74
CA LEU A 197 -6.04 10.25 26.26
C LEU A 197 -6.03 8.72 26.02
N ILE A 198 -5.00 8.17 25.36
CA ILE A 198 -4.89 6.74 25.07
C ILE A 198 -4.76 5.92 26.35
N VAL A 199 -3.92 6.35 27.29
CA VAL A 199 -3.76 5.74 28.61
C VAL A 199 -5.04 5.85 29.45
N GLY A 200 -5.83 6.90 29.25
CA GLY A 200 -7.09 7.13 29.96
C GLY A 200 -6.99 8.03 31.18
N ASN A 201 -5.91 8.81 31.31
CA ASN A 201 -5.82 9.90 32.28
C ASN A 201 -6.76 11.05 31.88
N LEU A 202 -6.76 11.40 30.58
CA LEU A 202 -7.73 12.32 29.98
C LEU A 202 -8.94 11.54 29.46
N LEU A 203 -10.14 11.99 29.81
CA LEU A 203 -11.41 11.41 29.36
C LEU A 203 -11.44 9.87 29.49
N PRO A 204 -11.41 9.32 30.72
CA PRO A 204 -11.32 7.88 30.96
C PRO A 204 -12.45 7.07 30.31
N SER A 205 -13.65 7.65 30.21
CA SER A 205 -14.84 7.03 29.61
C SER A 205 -14.86 7.06 28.07
N ALA A 206 -13.92 7.77 27.42
CA ALA A 206 -13.91 7.91 25.97
C ALA A 206 -13.47 6.61 25.28
N LEU A 207 -14.15 6.27 24.19
CA LEU A 207 -13.74 5.21 23.27
C LEU A 207 -12.62 5.70 22.36
N ILE A 208 -11.72 4.80 22.00
CA ILE A 208 -10.58 5.11 21.15
C ILE A 208 -10.46 4.06 20.06
N TRP A 209 -10.43 4.51 18.81
CA TRP A 209 -10.15 3.66 17.66
C TRP A 209 -8.89 4.16 16.96
N ILE A 210 -7.87 3.29 16.87
CA ILE A 210 -6.61 3.60 16.18
C ILE A 210 -6.49 2.68 14.97
N THR A 211 -6.18 3.22 13.80
CA THR A 211 -5.80 2.42 12.62
C THR A 211 -4.29 2.51 12.38
N SER A 212 -3.69 1.39 11.98
CA SER A 212 -2.25 1.33 11.76
C SER A 212 -1.87 0.28 10.72
N ARG A 213 -0.74 0.47 10.05
CA ARG A 213 -0.01 -0.68 9.47
C ARG A 213 0.55 -1.58 10.58
N PRO A 214 0.72 -2.89 10.34
CA PRO A 214 1.31 -3.79 11.33
C PRO A 214 2.65 -3.30 11.90
N ALA A 215 3.55 -2.83 11.03
CA ALA A 215 4.89 -2.37 11.42
C ALA A 215 4.92 -1.10 12.30
N ALA A 216 3.83 -0.33 12.34
CA ALA A 216 3.73 0.87 13.19
C ALA A 216 2.87 0.65 14.45
N ALA A 217 2.24 -0.52 14.57
CA ALA A 217 1.31 -0.81 15.65
C ALA A 217 2.00 -0.85 17.03
N ASP A 218 3.27 -1.23 17.07
CA ASP A 218 4.06 -1.43 18.30
C ASP A 218 4.37 -0.14 19.05
N VAL A 219 4.11 1.02 18.41
CA VAL A 219 4.16 2.32 19.08
C VAL A 219 3.14 2.41 20.22
N ILE A 220 2.01 1.69 20.12
CA ILE A 220 0.99 1.65 21.16
C ILE A 220 1.23 0.44 22.06
N PRO A 221 1.46 0.62 23.38
CA PRO A 221 1.62 -0.49 24.32
C PRO A 221 0.40 -1.42 24.33
N SER A 222 0.63 -2.72 24.42
CA SER A 222 -0.44 -3.73 24.50
C SER A 222 -1.41 -3.47 25.66
N ASP A 223 -0.91 -2.97 26.78
CA ASP A 223 -1.71 -2.68 27.98
C ASP A 223 -2.70 -1.53 27.78
N CYS A 224 -2.50 -0.69 26.75
CA CYS A 224 -3.43 0.36 26.36
C CYS A 224 -4.51 -0.11 25.38
N VAL A 225 -4.39 -1.33 24.83
CA VAL A 225 -5.27 -1.86 23.78
C VAL A 225 -6.16 -2.96 24.35
N HIS A 226 -7.47 -2.81 24.20
CA HIS A 226 -8.45 -3.77 24.72
C HIS A 226 -8.83 -4.81 23.66
N ARG A 227 -8.78 -4.43 22.37
CA ARG A 227 -9.06 -5.32 21.25
C ARG A 227 -8.16 -4.98 20.07
N VAL A 228 -7.62 -6.02 19.44
CA VAL A 228 -6.90 -5.90 18.16
C VAL A 228 -7.78 -6.49 17.07
N THR A 229 -7.99 -5.74 16.00
CA THR A 229 -8.70 -6.19 14.80
C THR A 229 -7.78 -6.11 13.59
N GLU A 230 -8.03 -6.93 12.59
CA GLU A 230 -7.27 -6.93 11.35
C GLU A 230 -8.19 -6.86 10.13
N VAL A 231 -7.95 -5.87 9.27
CA VAL A 231 -8.62 -5.73 7.97
C VAL A 231 -7.91 -6.60 6.96
N ARG A 232 -8.61 -7.60 6.42
CA ARG A 232 -8.10 -8.57 5.43
C ARG A 232 -8.38 -8.18 3.99
N GLY A 233 -9.15 -7.10 3.77
CA GLY A 233 -9.55 -6.65 2.44
C GLY A 233 -10.83 -7.33 1.95
N PHE A 234 -10.91 -7.63 0.67
CA PHE A 234 -12.02 -8.36 0.07
C PHE A 234 -11.77 -9.87 0.06
N ASN A 235 -12.74 -10.66 0.51
CA ASN A 235 -12.83 -12.06 0.12
C ASN A 235 -13.36 -12.18 -1.33
N GLU A 236 -13.34 -13.39 -1.91
CA GLU A 236 -13.72 -13.56 -3.32
C GLU A 236 -15.15 -13.02 -3.63
N PRO A 237 -16.19 -13.32 -2.82
CA PRO A 237 -17.52 -12.75 -3.05
C PRO A 237 -17.57 -11.22 -2.98
N GLN A 238 -16.86 -10.61 -2.03
CA GLN A 238 -16.78 -9.15 -1.88
C GLN A 238 -16.07 -8.52 -3.09
N MET A 239 -14.97 -9.13 -3.54
CA MET A 239 -14.20 -8.64 -4.69
C MET A 239 -15.06 -8.65 -5.96
N GLU A 240 -15.74 -9.76 -6.27
CA GLU A 240 -16.65 -9.79 -7.42
C GLU A 240 -17.81 -8.80 -7.26
N GLY A 241 -18.37 -8.71 -6.05
CA GLY A 241 -19.42 -7.75 -5.72
C GLY A 241 -18.99 -6.31 -5.95
N TYR A 242 -17.73 -5.96 -5.65
CA TYR A 242 -17.17 -4.65 -5.94
C TYR A 242 -17.17 -4.35 -7.44
N PHE A 243 -16.66 -5.25 -8.29
CA PHE A 243 -16.64 -5.03 -9.75
C PHE A 243 -18.05 -4.90 -10.33
N ARG A 244 -19.00 -5.75 -9.91
CA ARG A 244 -20.39 -5.71 -10.39
C ARG A 244 -21.15 -4.46 -9.96
N LYS A 245 -20.86 -3.91 -8.77
CA LYS A 245 -21.42 -2.63 -8.31
C LYS A 245 -20.83 -1.45 -9.07
N ARG A 246 -19.52 -1.48 -9.31
CA ARG A 246 -18.79 -0.36 -9.93
C ARG A 246 -19.08 -0.24 -11.41
N ILE A 247 -19.18 -1.36 -12.11
CA ILE A 247 -19.30 -1.42 -13.57
C ILE A 247 -20.78 -1.67 -13.90
N GLY A 248 -21.43 -0.67 -14.48
CA GLY A 248 -22.86 -0.74 -14.78
C GLY A 248 -23.22 -1.86 -15.77
N ASP A 249 -22.34 -2.12 -16.75
CA ASP A 249 -22.48 -3.22 -17.69
C ASP A 249 -22.03 -4.55 -17.05
N GLN A 250 -22.98 -5.41 -16.72
CA GLN A 250 -22.72 -6.70 -16.08
C GLN A 250 -21.93 -7.66 -16.98
N SER A 251 -22.10 -7.59 -18.30
CA SER A 251 -21.33 -8.44 -19.22
C SER A 251 -19.86 -8.04 -19.26
N LEU A 252 -19.58 -6.74 -19.18
CA LEU A 252 -18.23 -6.21 -19.06
C LEU A 252 -17.62 -6.54 -17.70
N ALA A 253 -18.40 -6.43 -16.62
CA ALA A 253 -17.97 -6.80 -15.28
C ALA A 253 -17.54 -8.28 -15.21
N ASP A 254 -18.35 -9.20 -15.75
CA ASP A 254 -18.03 -10.63 -15.75
C ASP A 254 -16.82 -10.95 -16.64
N ARG A 255 -16.63 -10.25 -17.77
CA ARG A 255 -15.41 -10.36 -18.60
C ARG A 255 -14.16 -9.92 -17.83
N ILE A 256 -14.25 -8.82 -17.08
CA ILE A 256 -13.15 -8.31 -16.24
C ILE A 256 -12.81 -9.30 -15.14
N ILE A 257 -13.81 -9.81 -14.42
CA ILE A 257 -13.62 -10.81 -13.37
C ILE A 257 -12.97 -12.08 -13.95
N SER A 258 -13.43 -12.52 -15.13
CA SER A 258 -12.85 -13.68 -15.83
C SER A 258 -11.38 -13.45 -16.20
N HIS A 259 -11.04 -12.27 -16.72
CA HIS A 259 -9.65 -11.88 -17.01
C HIS A 259 -8.78 -11.85 -15.75
N LEU A 260 -9.26 -11.25 -14.66
CA LEU A 260 -8.52 -11.25 -13.41
C LEU A 260 -8.28 -12.69 -12.92
N LYS A 261 -9.30 -13.56 -12.96
CA LYS A 261 -9.18 -14.97 -12.58
C LYS A 261 -8.23 -15.78 -13.46
N SER A 262 -7.99 -15.38 -14.71
CA SER A 262 -7.00 -16.05 -15.57
C SER A 262 -5.56 -15.67 -15.20
N SER A 263 -5.36 -14.53 -14.52
CA SER A 263 -4.07 -14.04 -14.05
C SER A 263 -3.97 -14.11 -12.52
N ARG A 264 -3.42 -15.22 -11.98
CA ARG A 264 -3.33 -15.46 -10.53
C ARG A 264 -2.72 -14.28 -9.75
N SER A 265 -1.65 -13.68 -10.28
CA SER A 265 -0.96 -12.52 -9.68
C SER A 265 -1.90 -11.32 -9.49
N LEU A 266 -2.56 -10.87 -10.57
CA LEU A 266 -3.53 -9.77 -10.55
C LEU A 266 -4.74 -10.09 -9.68
N TYR A 267 -5.22 -11.34 -9.71
CA TYR A 267 -6.33 -11.79 -8.87
C TYR A 267 -6.01 -11.69 -7.38
N ILE A 268 -4.83 -12.20 -6.96
CA ILE A 268 -4.39 -12.13 -5.56
C ILE A 268 -4.29 -10.68 -5.11
N MET A 269 -3.75 -9.78 -5.95
CA MET A 269 -3.70 -8.37 -5.63
C MET A 269 -5.09 -7.75 -5.42
N CYS A 270 -6.12 -8.21 -6.14
CA CYS A 270 -7.48 -7.70 -5.99
C CYS A 270 -8.13 -8.00 -4.63
N HIS A 271 -7.51 -8.81 -3.75
CA HIS A 271 -7.90 -8.83 -2.34
C HIS A 271 -7.72 -7.46 -1.67
N ILE A 272 -6.82 -6.61 -2.17
CA ILE A 272 -6.69 -5.22 -1.73
C ILE A 272 -7.62 -4.32 -2.55
N PRO A 273 -8.54 -3.56 -1.92
CA PRO A 273 -9.49 -2.71 -2.61
C PRO A 273 -8.87 -1.67 -3.56
N VAL A 274 -7.70 -1.10 -3.23
CA VAL A 274 -7.03 -0.14 -4.12
C VAL A 274 -6.63 -0.77 -5.46
N PHE A 275 -6.22 -2.04 -5.47
CA PHE A 275 -5.90 -2.75 -6.70
C PHE A 275 -7.17 -3.10 -7.48
N CYS A 276 -8.28 -3.45 -6.81
CA CYS A 276 -9.58 -3.57 -7.48
C CYS A 276 -9.99 -2.28 -8.19
N TRP A 277 -9.79 -1.13 -7.55
CA TRP A 277 -10.09 0.19 -8.12
C TRP A 277 -9.25 0.50 -9.35
N ILE A 278 -7.94 0.31 -9.29
CA ILE A 278 -7.04 0.52 -10.43
C ILE A 278 -7.40 -0.43 -11.57
N SER A 279 -7.57 -1.73 -11.27
CA SER A 279 -7.95 -2.74 -12.27
C SER A 279 -9.27 -2.41 -12.94
N ALA A 280 -10.28 -1.96 -12.18
CA ALA A 280 -11.55 -1.58 -12.77
C ALA A 280 -11.39 -0.37 -13.69
N ALA A 281 -10.70 0.68 -13.24
CA ALA A 281 -10.50 1.89 -14.05
C ALA A 281 -9.77 1.59 -15.37
N VAL A 282 -8.77 0.71 -15.34
CA VAL A 282 -8.00 0.32 -16.52
C VAL A 282 -8.79 -0.61 -17.44
N LEU A 283 -9.27 -1.73 -16.90
CA LEU A 283 -9.88 -2.78 -17.70
C LEU A 283 -11.25 -2.37 -18.25
N GLU A 284 -12.01 -1.53 -17.55
CA GLU A 284 -13.27 -0.97 -18.07
C GLU A 284 -13.02 -0.16 -19.35
N LYS A 285 -11.98 0.69 -19.39
CA LYS A 285 -11.65 1.49 -20.57
C LYS A 285 -11.05 0.67 -21.71
N MET A 286 -10.29 -0.37 -21.40
CA MET A 286 -9.68 -1.22 -22.42
C MET A 286 -10.72 -2.18 -23.02
N LEU A 287 -11.42 -2.94 -22.19
CA LEU A 287 -12.33 -4.00 -22.67
C LEU A 287 -13.66 -3.48 -23.25
N SER A 288 -13.95 -2.18 -23.09
CA SER A 288 -15.08 -1.49 -23.74
C SER A 288 -14.79 -1.04 -25.17
N ARG A 289 -13.52 -1.04 -25.62
CA ARG A 289 -13.13 -0.62 -26.97
C ARG A 289 -12.79 -1.84 -27.84
N VAL A 290 -13.31 -1.84 -29.07
CA VAL A 290 -13.15 -2.93 -30.05
C VAL A 290 -11.68 -3.08 -30.52
N ASP A 291 -10.93 -1.97 -30.53
CA ASP A 291 -9.49 -1.92 -30.87
C ASP A 291 -8.60 -1.70 -29.63
N SER A 292 -8.84 -2.45 -28.55
CA SER A 292 -7.95 -2.39 -27.38
C SER A 292 -6.66 -3.16 -27.65
N GLY A 293 -5.52 -2.52 -27.38
CA GLY A 293 -4.21 -3.16 -27.39
C GLY A 293 -4.11 -4.30 -26.35
N GLU A 294 -2.91 -4.86 -26.16
CA GLU A 294 -2.71 -6.00 -25.26
C GLU A 294 -3.21 -5.69 -23.83
N ILE A 295 -4.06 -6.57 -23.29
CA ILE A 295 -4.63 -6.42 -21.95
C ILE A 295 -3.53 -6.65 -20.90
N PRO A 296 -3.41 -5.80 -19.85
CA PRO A 296 -2.39 -5.96 -18.82
C PRO A 296 -2.42 -7.34 -18.15
N LYS A 297 -1.25 -7.96 -18.05
CA LYS A 297 -0.99 -9.23 -17.35
C LYS A 297 -0.11 -9.04 -16.11
N THR A 298 0.75 -8.03 -16.09
CA THR A 298 1.59 -7.70 -14.92
C THR A 298 1.09 -6.48 -14.18
N LEU A 299 1.54 -6.32 -12.93
CA LEU A 299 1.18 -5.17 -12.12
C LEU A 299 1.75 -3.89 -12.73
N THR A 300 3.00 -3.95 -13.21
CA THR A 300 3.63 -2.80 -13.87
C THR A 300 2.86 -2.35 -15.09
N GLN A 301 2.36 -3.30 -15.91
CA GLN A 301 1.50 -2.95 -17.05
C GLN A 301 0.22 -2.25 -16.58
N MET A 302 -0.45 -2.80 -15.56
CA MET A 302 -1.68 -2.21 -15.01
C MET A 302 -1.48 -0.76 -14.56
N TYR A 303 -0.41 -0.48 -13.81
CA TYR A 303 -0.10 0.88 -13.33
C TYR A 303 0.31 1.83 -14.45
N THR A 304 1.04 1.34 -15.46
CA THR A 304 1.44 2.15 -16.62
C THR A 304 0.21 2.57 -17.44
N HIS A 305 -0.73 1.64 -17.69
CA HIS A 305 -1.99 1.96 -18.34
C HIS A 305 -2.86 2.90 -17.50
N PHE A 306 -2.86 2.72 -16.18
CA PHE A 306 -3.55 3.63 -15.28
C PHE A 306 -3.02 5.06 -15.39
N LEU A 307 -1.70 5.24 -15.40
CA LEU A 307 -1.06 6.54 -15.60
C LEU A 307 -1.48 7.19 -16.93
N ILE A 308 -1.47 6.43 -18.03
CA ILE A 308 -1.89 6.91 -19.36
C ILE A 308 -3.35 7.33 -19.36
N LEU A 309 -4.24 6.55 -18.73
CA LEU A 309 -5.65 6.92 -18.62
C LEU A 309 -5.84 8.24 -17.87
N GLN A 310 -5.11 8.45 -16.78
CA GLN A 310 -5.17 9.72 -16.05
C GLN A 310 -4.69 10.91 -16.89
N THR A 311 -3.63 10.73 -17.69
CA THR A 311 -3.14 11.76 -18.61
C THR A 311 -4.15 12.08 -19.72
N ASN A 312 -4.78 11.06 -20.30
CA ASN A 312 -5.80 11.25 -21.34
C ASN A 312 -7.04 11.99 -20.82
N ILE A 313 -7.50 11.68 -19.61
CA ILE A 313 -8.65 12.38 -18.99
C ILE A 313 -8.34 13.87 -18.77
N LYS A 314 -7.07 14.23 -18.53
CA LYS A 314 -6.65 15.64 -18.45
C LYS A 314 -6.82 16.34 -19.81
N HIS A 315 -6.41 15.71 -20.91
CA HIS A 315 -6.52 16.30 -22.25
C HIS A 315 -7.95 16.62 -22.67
N GLU A 316 -8.91 15.77 -22.30
CA GLU A 316 -10.34 16.00 -22.60
C GLU A 316 -10.91 17.24 -21.90
N LYS A 317 -10.24 17.78 -20.86
CA LYS A 317 -10.74 18.86 -20.00
C LYS A 317 -10.23 20.26 -20.33
N ASN A 318 -9.47 20.44 -21.42
CA ASN A 318 -9.01 21.76 -21.92
C ASN A 318 -8.38 22.67 -20.85
N TYR A 319 -7.60 22.13 -19.92
CA TYR A 319 -6.81 22.96 -19.00
C TYR A 319 -5.73 23.73 -19.78
N GLU A 320 -5.56 25.02 -19.49
CA GLU A 320 -4.53 25.87 -20.12
C GLU A 320 -3.13 25.24 -20.01
N LYS A 321 -2.47 25.05 -21.16
CA LYS A 321 -1.15 24.40 -21.26
C LYS A 321 -0.04 25.35 -20.79
N LYS A 322 0.26 25.36 -19.49
CA LYS A 322 1.53 25.92 -18.97
C LYS A 322 2.68 24.89 -18.97
N VAL A 323 2.38 23.61 -18.75
CA VAL A 323 3.38 22.54 -18.57
C VAL A 323 2.99 21.31 -19.41
N THR A 324 3.97 20.67 -20.05
CA THR A 324 3.76 19.42 -20.81
C THR A 324 3.54 18.25 -19.86
N ASP A 325 2.80 17.25 -20.31
CA ASP A 325 2.44 16.13 -19.44
C ASP A 325 3.65 15.31 -19.01
N GLU A 326 4.64 15.20 -19.90
CA GLU A 326 5.93 14.57 -19.64
C GLU A 326 6.71 15.28 -18.52
N ASP A 327 6.78 16.63 -18.56
CA ASP A 327 7.52 17.41 -17.55
C ASP A 327 6.88 17.26 -16.16
N MET A 328 5.55 17.30 -16.09
CA MET A 328 4.86 17.12 -14.81
C MET A 328 5.02 15.69 -14.28
N ILE A 329 4.88 14.66 -15.11
CA ILE A 329 5.07 13.27 -14.69
C ILE A 329 6.49 13.08 -14.14
N LEU A 330 7.51 13.67 -14.79
CA LEU A 330 8.90 13.63 -14.30
C LEU A 330 9.07 14.36 -12.97
N LYS A 331 8.51 15.56 -12.81
CA LYS A 331 8.54 16.31 -11.54
C LYS A 331 7.85 15.54 -10.41
N LEU A 332 6.69 14.95 -10.67
CA LEU A 332 5.96 14.13 -9.70
C LEU A 332 6.70 12.86 -9.35
N GLY A 333 7.28 12.17 -10.34
CA GLY A 333 8.11 10.99 -10.10
C GLY A 333 9.38 11.32 -9.31
N ARG A 334 9.95 12.52 -9.47
CA ARG A 334 11.05 13.02 -8.64
C ARG A 334 10.64 13.19 -7.19
N VAL A 335 9.50 13.84 -6.93
CA VAL A 335 8.93 13.96 -5.56
C VAL A 335 8.70 12.56 -4.99
N ALA A 336 8.08 11.68 -5.77
CA ALA A 336 7.77 10.31 -5.35
C ALA A 336 9.02 9.56 -4.92
N PHE A 337 10.08 9.58 -5.74
CA PHE A 337 11.35 8.91 -5.46
C PHE A 337 12.05 9.47 -4.22
N GLN A 338 12.17 10.80 -4.12
CA GLN A 338 12.84 11.44 -2.98
C GLN A 338 12.13 11.16 -1.66
N GLN A 339 10.80 11.19 -1.65
CA GLN A 339 10.02 10.90 -0.45
C GLN A 339 10.02 9.40 -0.14
N LEU A 340 9.98 8.53 -1.15
CA LEU A 340 10.02 7.08 -0.97
C LEU A 340 11.33 6.63 -0.30
N VAL A 341 12.48 7.12 -0.77
CA VAL A 341 13.79 6.79 -0.17
C VAL A 341 13.92 7.33 1.27
N LYS A 342 13.26 8.44 1.58
CA LYS A 342 13.18 8.97 2.96
C LYS A 342 12.19 8.20 3.85
N GLY A 343 11.39 7.29 3.29
CA GLY A 343 10.31 6.60 4.00
C GLY A 343 9.08 7.49 4.27
N ASN A 344 8.95 8.62 3.57
CA ASN A 344 7.87 9.57 3.76
C ASN A 344 6.68 9.27 2.84
N VAL A 345 5.50 9.13 3.44
CA VAL A 345 4.21 8.97 2.75
C VAL A 345 3.47 10.31 2.62
N ILE A 346 3.79 11.26 3.50
CA ILE A 346 3.27 12.63 3.51
C ILE A 346 4.42 13.63 3.30
N PHE A 347 4.12 14.73 2.63
CA PHE A 347 5.06 15.82 2.39
C PHE A 347 4.31 17.16 2.33
N TYR A 348 5.08 18.26 2.34
CA TYR A 348 4.56 19.62 2.47
C TYR A 348 4.95 20.48 1.27
N GLU A 349 4.45 21.71 1.24
CA GLU A 349 4.67 22.65 0.15
C GLU A 349 6.15 22.88 -0.18
N ASP A 350 7.02 22.93 0.83
CA ASP A 350 8.47 23.11 0.61
C ASP A 350 9.08 22.00 -0.26
N THR A 351 8.63 20.75 -0.08
CA THR A 351 9.07 19.62 -0.90
C THR A 351 8.66 19.79 -2.37
N LEU A 352 7.47 20.34 -2.63
CA LEU A 352 7.01 20.60 -3.99
C LEU A 352 7.81 21.72 -4.66
N ARG A 353 8.07 22.79 -3.91
CA ARG A 353 8.90 23.92 -4.37
C ARG A 353 10.33 23.48 -4.67
N GLU A 354 10.93 22.63 -3.83
CA GLU A 354 12.25 22.03 -4.07
C GLU A 354 12.31 21.21 -5.37
N CYS A 355 11.19 20.60 -5.75
CA CYS A 355 11.07 19.82 -7.00
C CYS A 355 10.63 20.67 -8.20
N GLY A 356 10.46 21.98 -8.04
CA GLY A 356 10.04 22.89 -9.12
C GLY A 356 8.58 22.72 -9.51
N ILE A 357 7.72 22.33 -8.57
CA ILE A 357 6.26 22.25 -8.73
C ILE A 357 5.63 23.39 -7.94
N ASP A 358 4.94 24.29 -8.61
CA ASP A 358 4.07 25.26 -7.92
C ASP A 358 2.81 24.56 -7.39
N VAL A 359 2.30 24.98 -6.23
CA VAL A 359 1.11 24.38 -5.62
C VAL A 359 -0.10 24.51 -6.56
N THR A 360 -0.21 25.62 -7.30
CA THR A 360 -1.29 25.80 -8.26
C THR A 360 -1.16 24.86 -9.46
N GLU A 361 0.07 24.56 -9.91
CA GLU A 361 0.35 23.57 -10.96
C GLU A 361 0.03 22.14 -10.50
N ALA A 362 0.36 21.81 -9.26
CA ALA A 362 -0.01 20.53 -8.64
C ALA A 362 -1.53 20.34 -8.60
N SER A 363 -2.29 21.35 -8.17
CA SER A 363 -3.75 21.29 -8.12
C SER A 363 -4.40 21.26 -9.52
N MET A 364 -3.81 21.92 -10.54
CA MET A 364 -4.33 21.90 -11.92
C MET A 364 -4.25 20.52 -12.57
N TYR A 365 -3.25 19.72 -12.20
CA TYR A 365 -3.06 18.38 -12.74
C TYR A 365 -3.99 17.36 -12.05
N SER A 366 -5.14 17.84 -11.56
CA SER A 366 -6.18 17.18 -10.76
C SER A 366 -6.61 15.76 -11.20
N GLY A 367 -6.26 15.25 -12.37
CA GLY A 367 -6.49 13.85 -12.73
C GLY A 367 -5.47 12.89 -12.13
N LEU A 368 -4.20 13.08 -12.48
CA LEU A 368 -3.08 12.47 -11.75
C LEU A 368 -3.16 12.94 -10.28
N CYS A 369 -3.39 14.23 -10.05
CA CYS A 369 -3.25 14.88 -8.76
C CYS A 369 -4.41 14.75 -7.79
N THR A 370 -5.66 14.46 -8.14
CA THR A 370 -6.64 14.12 -7.06
C THR A 370 -6.40 12.71 -6.53
N GLN A 371 -5.72 11.87 -7.31
CA GLN A 371 -5.25 10.54 -6.92
C GLN A 371 -3.79 10.53 -6.43
N ILE A 372 -3.05 11.64 -6.57
CA ILE A 372 -1.62 11.81 -6.19
C ILE A 372 -1.41 12.93 -5.16
N PHE A 373 -2.38 13.82 -5.00
CA PHE A 373 -2.43 14.91 -4.03
C PHE A 373 -3.82 14.91 -3.41
N ARG A 374 -3.94 14.28 -2.25
CA ARG A 374 -5.04 14.63 -1.35
C ARG A 374 -4.71 16.00 -0.74
N GLU A 375 -5.18 17.08 -1.37
CA GLU A 375 -5.22 18.39 -0.74
C GLU A 375 -6.31 18.35 0.34
N GLU A 376 -5.91 17.91 1.52
CA GLU A 376 -6.81 17.90 2.65
C GLU A 376 -6.77 19.25 3.31
N PHE A 377 -7.86 19.99 3.13
CA PHE A 377 -8.20 21.08 4.02
C PHE A 377 -8.47 20.47 5.40
N GLY A 378 -7.41 20.32 6.20
CA GLY A 378 -7.58 20.39 7.64
C GLY A 378 -8.30 21.70 7.96
N MET A 379 -9.07 21.76 9.05
CA MET A 379 -9.66 23.02 9.51
C MET A 379 -8.58 24.08 9.86
N TYR A 380 -7.30 23.68 9.84
CA TYR A 380 -6.11 24.52 9.88
C TYR A 380 -5.56 24.75 8.46
N GLN A 381 -5.21 26.00 8.12
CA GLN A 381 -4.78 26.46 6.77
C GLN A 381 -3.47 25.82 6.21
N GLY A 382 -2.89 24.81 6.87
CA GLY A 382 -1.71 24.09 6.39
C GLY A 382 -2.07 23.02 5.36
N LYS A 383 -1.40 23.02 4.20
CA LYS A 383 -1.60 22.01 3.15
C LYS A 383 -0.70 20.81 3.38
N VAL A 384 -1.29 19.63 3.54
CA VAL A 384 -0.59 18.34 3.56
C VAL A 384 -0.79 17.68 2.20
N PHE A 385 0.26 17.07 1.67
CA PHE A 385 0.23 16.37 0.40
C PHE A 385 0.65 14.91 0.57
N SER A 386 0.02 14.03 -0.19
CA SER A 386 0.33 12.60 -0.23
C SER A 386 -0.19 12.00 -1.54
N PHE A 387 0.55 11.02 -2.07
CA PHE A 387 0.03 10.15 -3.13
C PHE A 387 -1.22 9.41 -2.63
N GLY A 388 -2.24 9.25 -3.47
CA GLY A 388 -3.51 8.63 -3.07
C GLY A 388 -3.36 7.17 -2.64
N HIS A 389 -2.26 6.53 -3.04
CA HIS A 389 -1.78 5.29 -2.44
C HIS A 389 -0.25 5.17 -2.59
N LEU A 390 0.40 4.44 -1.67
CA LEU A 390 1.85 4.21 -1.68
C LEU A 390 2.32 3.53 -2.98
N SER A 391 1.55 2.57 -3.51
CA SER A 391 1.88 1.91 -4.78
C SER A 391 1.93 2.86 -5.97
N ILE A 392 1.16 3.96 -5.95
CA ILE A 392 1.22 4.99 -6.99
C ILE A 392 2.52 5.78 -6.86
N GLN A 393 2.92 6.12 -5.62
CA GLN A 393 4.22 6.73 -5.34
C GLN A 393 5.36 5.83 -5.80
N GLU A 394 5.32 4.54 -5.46
CA GLU A 394 6.34 3.56 -5.86
C GLU A 394 6.43 3.42 -7.38
N HIS A 395 5.29 3.38 -8.09
CA HIS A 395 5.27 3.31 -9.54
C HIS A 395 5.85 4.57 -10.20
N LEU A 396 5.45 5.76 -9.74
CA LEU A 396 5.97 7.03 -10.27
C LEU A 396 7.46 7.22 -9.97
N ALA A 397 7.90 6.79 -8.79
CA ALA A 397 9.31 6.77 -8.43
C ALA A 397 10.10 5.85 -9.37
N ALA A 398 9.60 4.64 -9.63
CA ALA A 398 10.22 3.69 -10.54
C ALA A 398 10.29 4.23 -11.97
N LEU A 399 9.21 4.84 -12.45
CA LEU A 399 9.17 5.51 -13.75
C LEU A 399 10.20 6.64 -13.84
N TYR A 400 10.31 7.48 -12.82
CA TYR A 400 11.30 8.55 -12.79
C TYR A 400 12.74 8.03 -12.83
N VAL A 401 13.05 6.98 -12.05
CA VAL A 401 14.37 6.34 -12.03
C VAL A 401 14.70 5.75 -13.39
N HIS A 402 13.74 5.01 -13.98
CA HIS A 402 13.88 4.42 -15.30
C HIS A 402 14.11 5.47 -16.39
N LEU A 403 13.27 6.51 -16.45
CA LEU A 403 13.38 7.59 -17.44
C LEU A 403 14.64 8.43 -17.26
N SER A 404 15.08 8.68 -16.01
CA SER A 404 16.33 9.42 -15.74
C SER A 404 17.56 8.66 -16.24
N CYS A 405 17.57 7.34 -16.09
CA CYS A 405 18.65 6.52 -16.63
C CYS A 405 18.58 6.43 -18.15
N THR A 406 17.41 6.18 -18.73
CA THR A 406 17.28 5.94 -20.18
C THR A 406 17.41 7.22 -21.01
N ASN A 407 16.84 8.33 -20.57
CA ASN A 407 16.84 9.60 -21.31
C ASN A 407 18.06 10.48 -21.00
N ASN A 408 18.54 10.46 -19.76
CA ASN A 408 19.56 11.40 -19.30
C ASN A 408 20.88 10.73 -18.88
N ASN A 409 21.00 9.40 -18.95
CA ASN A 409 22.15 8.63 -18.46
C ASN A 409 22.51 8.94 -17.00
N MET A 410 21.50 9.12 -16.15
CA MET A 410 21.68 9.49 -14.74
C MET A 410 21.28 8.37 -13.80
N ASN A 411 22.16 8.02 -12.85
CA ASN A 411 21.80 7.20 -11.69
C ASN A 411 21.33 8.11 -10.54
N VAL A 412 20.02 8.18 -10.33
CA VAL A 412 19.42 9.08 -9.33
C VAL A 412 19.66 8.65 -7.88
N PHE A 413 20.03 7.38 -7.64
CA PHE A 413 20.42 6.93 -6.29
C PHE A 413 21.70 7.62 -5.80
N ASP A 414 22.62 8.01 -6.69
CA ASP A 414 23.84 8.73 -6.32
C ASP A 414 23.54 10.17 -5.88
N GLN A 415 22.43 10.77 -6.32
CA GLN A 415 22.08 12.14 -5.92
C GLN A 415 21.58 12.19 -4.47
N VAL A 416 20.78 11.21 -4.06
CA VAL A 416 20.22 11.13 -2.71
C VAL A 416 21.31 10.85 -1.68
N THR A 417 22.28 9.98 -1.99
CA THR A 417 23.44 9.72 -1.11
C THR A 417 24.37 10.92 -0.98
N ASN A 418 24.40 11.84 -1.95
CA ASN A 418 25.19 13.07 -1.88
C ASN A 418 24.44 14.25 -1.26
N GLN A 419 23.11 14.19 -1.08
CA GLN A 419 22.34 15.24 -0.40
C GLN A 419 22.55 15.26 1.13
N SER A 420 23.03 14.16 1.74
CA SER A 420 23.47 14.14 3.15
C SER A 420 24.83 14.81 3.37
N LEU A 421 25.56 15.14 2.29
CA LEU A 421 26.84 15.84 2.30
C LEU A 421 26.71 17.17 1.53
N GLN A 422 26.18 18.18 2.21
CA GLN A 422 26.17 19.63 1.89
C GLN A 422 26.17 20.10 0.41
N PHE A 423 25.18 20.96 0.14
CA PHE A 423 24.89 21.65 -1.12
C PHE A 423 26.01 22.54 -1.71
N LYS A 424 25.89 22.80 -3.02
CA LYS A 424 26.39 23.96 -3.79
C LYS A 424 27.87 24.01 -4.21
N VAL A 425 28.36 23.04 -4.98
CA VAL A 425 29.43 23.30 -6.01
C VAL A 425 29.37 22.29 -7.17
N LYS A 426 28.79 21.09 -6.99
CA LYS A 426 28.97 19.97 -7.93
C LYS A 426 27.96 19.81 -9.07
N ASP A 427 26.95 20.67 -9.21
CA ASP A 427 26.07 20.62 -10.41
C ASP A 427 26.83 20.98 -11.70
N SER A 428 27.95 21.71 -11.60
CA SER A 428 28.80 22.05 -12.75
C SER A 428 29.87 21.00 -13.07
N PHE A 429 30.17 20.07 -12.15
CA PHE A 429 31.34 19.18 -12.27
C PHE A 429 31.00 17.71 -12.57
N ARG A 430 29.73 17.30 -12.65
CA ARG A 430 29.34 15.95 -13.10
C ARG A 430 28.92 15.84 -14.56
N LEU A 431 28.89 16.95 -15.30
CA LEU A 431 28.67 16.93 -16.76
C LEU A 431 29.82 16.27 -17.56
N HIS A 432 30.88 15.78 -16.91
CA HIS A 432 32.09 15.27 -17.58
C HIS A 432 32.57 13.87 -17.16
N SER A 433 31.79 13.06 -16.43
CA SER A 433 32.11 11.62 -16.33
C SER A 433 31.53 10.90 -17.55
N SER A 434 32.38 10.53 -18.52
CA SER A 434 32.01 9.91 -19.79
C SER A 434 31.64 8.42 -19.69
N GLU A 435 31.27 7.92 -18.51
CA GLU A 435 30.80 6.54 -18.35
C GLU A 435 29.29 6.50 -18.51
N GLN A 436 28.81 5.77 -19.52
CA GLN A 436 27.38 5.51 -19.67
C GLN A 436 26.91 4.68 -18.47
N VAL A 437 25.95 5.22 -17.71
CA VAL A 437 25.27 4.46 -16.65
C VAL A 437 24.57 3.26 -17.28
N SER A 438 25.04 2.06 -16.95
CA SER A 438 24.42 0.82 -17.43
C SER A 438 23.09 0.59 -16.72
N LEU A 439 22.04 0.27 -17.47
CA LEU A 439 20.73 -0.07 -16.90
C LEU A 439 20.83 -1.27 -15.95
N SER A 440 21.68 -2.24 -16.28
CA SER A 440 21.93 -3.40 -15.42
C SER A 440 22.59 -3.01 -14.10
N GLU A 441 23.49 -2.02 -14.07
CA GLU A 441 24.11 -1.52 -12.83
C GLU A 441 23.10 -0.77 -11.96
N LEU A 442 22.21 0.02 -12.58
CA LEU A 442 21.09 0.66 -11.89
C LEU A 442 20.17 -0.38 -11.23
N HIS A 443 19.80 -1.42 -11.98
CA HIS A 443 18.97 -2.51 -11.45
C HIS A 443 19.66 -3.22 -10.29
N GLN A 444 20.96 -3.54 -10.42
CA GLN A 444 21.72 -4.17 -9.34
C GLN A 444 21.74 -3.32 -8.08
N LYS A 445 21.95 -1.99 -8.23
CA LYS A 445 21.90 -1.05 -7.10
C LYS A 445 20.52 -1.02 -6.46
N ALA A 446 19.45 -0.93 -7.26
CA ALA A 446 18.07 -0.93 -6.75
C ALA A 446 17.73 -2.23 -6.01
N VAL A 447 18.19 -3.39 -6.51
CA VAL A 447 18.08 -4.68 -5.81
C VAL A 447 18.76 -4.61 -4.45
N ASP A 448 20.00 -4.11 -4.39
CA ASP A 448 20.73 -4.03 -3.12
C ASP A 448 20.08 -3.07 -2.11
N GLU A 449 19.57 -1.92 -2.54
CA GLU A 449 18.83 -0.97 -1.68
C GLU A 449 17.54 -1.62 -1.12
N ALA A 450 16.76 -2.30 -1.97
CA ALA A 450 15.57 -3.01 -1.51
C ALA A 450 15.90 -4.13 -0.52
N LEU A 451 16.99 -4.86 -0.74
CA LEU A 451 17.45 -5.89 0.20
C LEU A 451 17.97 -5.32 1.52
N GLN A 452 18.43 -4.07 1.57
CA GLN A 452 18.83 -3.39 2.80
C GLN A 452 17.64 -2.81 3.57
N SER A 453 16.50 -2.62 2.90
CA SER A 453 15.26 -2.17 3.54
C SER A 453 14.81 -3.15 4.63
N LYS A 454 14.56 -2.63 5.84
CA LYS A 454 14.13 -3.44 6.99
C LYS A 454 12.67 -3.87 6.89
N ASN A 455 11.82 -3.04 6.28
CA ASN A 455 10.36 -3.21 6.23
C ASN A 455 9.84 -3.48 4.80
N GLY A 456 10.74 -3.66 3.82
CA GLY A 456 10.35 -3.93 2.43
C GLY A 456 9.72 -2.73 1.71
N HIS A 457 9.85 -1.49 2.21
CA HIS A 457 9.21 -0.31 1.59
C HIS A 457 9.70 0.06 0.17
N LEU A 458 10.69 -0.67 -0.37
CA LEU A 458 11.18 -0.52 -1.74
C LEU A 458 10.83 -1.72 -2.63
N ASP A 459 10.14 -2.73 -2.09
CA ASP A 459 9.87 -4.01 -2.77
C ASP A 459 9.01 -3.78 -4.03
N LEU A 460 7.89 -3.06 -3.89
CA LEU A 460 6.99 -2.80 -5.01
C LEU A 460 7.60 -1.80 -6.01
N PHE A 461 8.35 -0.82 -5.52
CA PHE A 461 9.17 0.06 -6.37
C PHE A 461 10.14 -0.75 -7.24
N LEU A 462 10.81 -1.75 -6.67
CA LEU A 462 11.74 -2.60 -7.40
C LEU A 462 11.00 -3.43 -8.48
N HIS A 463 9.81 -3.97 -8.16
CA HIS A 463 8.96 -4.68 -9.13
C HIS A 463 8.66 -3.79 -10.33
N PHE A 464 8.20 -2.57 -10.08
CA PHE A 464 7.89 -1.61 -11.13
C PHE A 464 9.12 -1.22 -11.94
N LEU A 465 10.26 -0.95 -11.29
CA LEU A 465 11.47 -0.52 -11.99
C LEU A 465 11.95 -1.59 -12.98
N LEU A 466 11.93 -2.85 -12.56
CA LEU A 466 12.33 -3.98 -13.39
C LEU A 466 11.30 -4.26 -14.48
N GLY A 467 10.00 -4.24 -14.17
CA GLY A 467 8.94 -4.40 -15.16
C GLY A 467 8.98 -3.33 -16.26
N LEU A 468 9.29 -2.08 -15.91
CA LEU A 468 9.43 -0.97 -16.86
C LEU A 468 10.58 -1.16 -17.86
N SER A 469 11.55 -2.04 -17.55
CA SER A 469 12.66 -2.37 -18.46
C SER A 469 12.27 -3.32 -19.59
N MET A 470 11.08 -3.91 -19.53
CA MET A 470 10.56 -4.81 -20.55
C MET A 470 10.15 -4.07 -21.82
N GLU A 471 10.35 -4.70 -22.98
CA GLU A 471 10.03 -4.12 -24.28
C GLU A 471 8.54 -3.78 -24.43
N SER A 472 7.66 -4.60 -23.83
CA SER A 472 6.20 -4.34 -23.81
C SER A 472 5.84 -2.95 -23.27
N HIS A 473 6.65 -2.42 -22.35
CA HIS A 473 6.42 -1.11 -21.73
C HIS A 473 7.06 0.03 -22.51
N GLN A 474 8.09 -0.24 -23.32
CA GLN A 474 8.69 0.76 -24.20
C GLN A 474 7.70 1.23 -25.28
N ILE A 475 6.84 0.32 -25.76
CA ILE A 475 5.74 0.64 -26.69
C ILE A 475 4.71 1.55 -26.01
N ILE A 476 4.38 1.25 -24.75
CA ILE A 476 3.40 1.98 -23.95
C ILE A 476 3.92 3.39 -23.56
N LEU A 477 5.23 3.53 -23.34
CA LEU A 477 5.89 4.76 -22.90
C LEU A 477 6.56 5.54 -24.04
N GLN A 478 6.26 5.22 -25.30
CA GLN A 478 6.94 5.81 -26.46
C GLN A 478 6.85 7.35 -26.50
N GLY A 479 5.81 7.95 -25.91
CA GLY A 479 5.69 9.40 -25.74
C GLY A 479 6.60 10.03 -24.67
N LEU A 480 7.13 9.25 -23.72
CA LEU A 480 7.96 9.73 -22.60
C LEU A 480 9.47 9.43 -22.80
N MET A 481 9.83 8.59 -23.77
CA MET A 481 11.20 8.13 -24.00
C MET A 481 11.86 8.85 -25.19
N LYS A 482 13.11 9.30 -25.01
CA LYS A 482 13.90 9.98 -26.05
C LYS A 482 14.74 9.03 -26.90
N GLN A 483 15.02 7.81 -26.42
CA GLN A 483 15.83 6.82 -27.13
C GLN A 483 15.24 5.41 -27.02
N THR A 484 14.95 4.80 -28.16
CA THR A 484 14.55 3.39 -28.28
C THR A 484 15.77 2.58 -28.75
N LYS A 485 16.64 2.17 -27.83
CA LYS A 485 17.62 1.13 -28.12
C LYS A 485 17.15 -0.18 -27.49
N SER A 486 17.17 -1.26 -28.28
CA SER A 486 17.02 -2.62 -27.77
C SER A 486 18.09 -2.89 -26.71
N ARG A 487 17.66 -3.34 -25.53
CA ARG A 487 18.47 -3.50 -24.30
C ARG A 487 18.41 -4.92 -23.73
N SER A 488 18.12 -5.92 -24.56
CA SER A 488 18.02 -7.35 -24.18
C SER A 488 19.17 -7.80 -23.26
N ASP A 489 20.40 -7.42 -23.64
CA ASP A 489 21.64 -7.82 -22.94
C ASP A 489 21.75 -7.28 -21.51
N SER A 490 21.02 -6.19 -21.18
CA SER A 490 21.02 -5.62 -19.84
C SER A 490 20.10 -6.38 -18.88
N ASN A 491 18.98 -6.89 -19.39
CA ASN A 491 18.00 -7.62 -18.57
C ASN A 491 18.52 -9.01 -18.21
N GLU A 492 19.22 -9.70 -19.11
CA GLU A 492 19.87 -10.99 -18.82
C GLU A 492 20.87 -10.88 -17.65
N LYS A 493 21.71 -9.84 -17.64
CA LYS A 493 22.63 -9.57 -16.53
C LYS A 493 21.90 -9.31 -15.22
N THR A 494 20.78 -8.59 -15.27
CA THR A 494 19.93 -8.34 -14.09
C THR A 494 19.29 -9.63 -13.58
N VAL A 495 18.76 -10.48 -14.47
CA VAL A 495 18.18 -11.79 -14.13
C VAL A 495 19.21 -12.67 -13.42
N GLU A 496 20.41 -12.80 -13.98
CA GLU A 496 21.50 -13.59 -13.36
C GLU A 496 21.90 -13.04 -11.99
N TYR A 497 21.95 -11.71 -11.84
CA TYR A 497 22.22 -11.08 -10.55
C TYR A 497 21.15 -11.41 -9.50
N ILE A 498 19.87 -11.32 -9.88
CA ILE A 498 18.74 -11.62 -8.99
C ILE A 498 18.78 -13.09 -8.58
N LYS A 499 18.97 -14.02 -9.52
CA LYS A 499 19.11 -15.46 -9.24
C LYS A 499 20.26 -15.73 -8.27
N LYS A 500 21.40 -15.06 -8.46
CA LYS A 500 22.53 -15.14 -7.51
C LYS A 500 22.14 -14.66 -6.12
N LYS A 501 21.43 -13.53 -5.99
CA LYS A 501 20.99 -13.00 -4.69
C LYS A 501 20.02 -13.95 -3.99
N ILE A 502 19.03 -14.50 -4.69
CA ILE A 502 18.08 -15.50 -4.16
C ILE A 502 18.82 -16.71 -3.57
N ARG A 503 19.87 -17.20 -4.22
CA ARG A 503 20.67 -18.33 -3.73
C ARG A 503 21.48 -18.03 -2.47
N THR A 504 21.79 -16.76 -2.23
CA THR A 504 22.65 -16.34 -1.10
C THR A 504 21.88 -15.77 0.09
N ILE A 505 20.64 -15.34 -0.10
CA ILE A 505 19.90 -14.62 0.92
C ILE A 505 19.25 -15.59 1.90
N ASP A 506 19.31 -15.26 3.19
CA ASP A 506 18.67 -16.05 4.24
C ASP A 506 17.45 -15.32 4.82
N SER A 507 16.55 -14.94 3.93
CA SER A 507 15.21 -14.44 4.27
C SER A 507 14.23 -14.97 3.24
N PRO A 508 13.21 -15.74 3.67
CA PRO A 508 12.11 -16.16 2.80
C PRO A 508 11.45 -14.97 2.10
N GLU A 509 11.24 -13.88 2.83
CA GLU A 509 10.47 -12.72 2.36
C GLU A 509 11.22 -11.95 1.28
N LYS A 510 12.51 -11.70 1.50
CA LYS A 510 13.36 -11.06 0.48
C LYS A 510 13.56 -11.96 -0.73
N SER A 511 13.62 -13.27 -0.53
CA SER A 511 13.66 -14.23 -1.66
C SER A 511 12.38 -14.14 -2.49
N ILE A 512 11.21 -14.14 -1.85
CA ILE A 512 9.90 -14.00 -2.50
C ILE A 512 9.83 -12.69 -3.30
N ASN A 513 10.24 -11.57 -2.71
CA ASN A 513 10.31 -10.27 -3.38
C ASN A 513 11.14 -10.35 -4.69
N LEU A 514 12.30 -10.99 -4.64
CA LEU A 514 13.16 -11.19 -5.81
C LEU A 514 12.58 -12.17 -6.84
N PHE A 515 11.79 -13.15 -6.43
CA PHE A 515 11.05 -13.99 -7.38
C PHE A 515 9.98 -13.20 -8.13
N HIS A 516 9.25 -12.31 -7.47
CA HIS A 516 8.32 -11.39 -8.16
C HIS A 516 9.05 -10.50 -9.16
N CYS A 517 10.27 -10.05 -8.83
CA CYS A 517 11.13 -9.30 -9.76
C CYS A 517 11.45 -10.10 -11.03
N LEU A 518 11.76 -11.39 -10.91
CA LEU A 518 11.97 -12.27 -12.08
C LEU A 518 10.68 -12.39 -12.91
N ASN A 519 9.53 -12.47 -12.25
CA ASN A 519 8.22 -12.56 -12.91
C ASN A 519 7.89 -11.28 -13.70
N GLU A 520 8.18 -10.09 -13.16
CA GLU A 520 8.04 -8.81 -13.89
C GLU A 520 9.01 -8.70 -15.07
N LEU A 521 10.17 -9.37 -15.02
CA LEU A 521 11.11 -9.51 -16.13
C LEU A 521 10.74 -10.65 -17.11
N GLY A 522 9.65 -11.37 -16.87
CA GLY A 522 9.24 -12.52 -17.68
C GLY A 522 10.15 -13.75 -17.57
N ASP A 523 11.05 -13.81 -16.57
CA ASP A 523 11.89 -14.97 -16.33
C ASP A 523 11.20 -15.95 -15.35
N HIS A 524 10.92 -17.16 -15.85
CA HIS A 524 10.34 -18.25 -15.07
C HIS A 524 11.30 -19.45 -14.91
N SER A 525 12.54 -19.30 -15.36
CA SER A 525 13.51 -20.39 -15.48
C SER A 525 14.07 -20.86 -14.13
N LEU A 526 14.09 -20.01 -13.11
CA LEU A 526 14.67 -20.35 -11.81
C LEU A 526 13.99 -21.57 -11.14
N VAL A 527 12.67 -21.76 -11.32
CA VAL A 527 11.97 -22.94 -10.78
C VAL A 527 12.46 -24.21 -11.47
N GLU A 528 12.64 -24.17 -12.78
CA GLU A 528 13.15 -25.29 -13.58
C GLU A 528 14.62 -25.59 -13.21
N GLU A 529 15.44 -24.56 -12.99
CA GLU A 529 16.81 -24.71 -12.51
C GLU A 529 16.87 -25.39 -11.13
N ILE A 530 15.96 -25.02 -10.20
CA ILE A 530 15.87 -25.66 -8.89
C ILE A 530 15.42 -27.12 -9.03
N GLN A 531 14.45 -27.41 -9.89
CA GLN A 531 14.02 -28.79 -10.18
C GLN A 531 15.17 -29.63 -10.75
N GLN A 532 15.92 -29.10 -11.72
CA GLN A 532 17.08 -29.77 -12.29
C GLN A 532 18.20 -29.96 -11.26
N TYR A 533 18.44 -28.99 -10.39
CA TYR A 533 19.40 -29.08 -9.29
C TYR A 533 19.05 -30.21 -8.31
N LEU A 534 17.77 -30.31 -7.93
CA LEU A 534 17.27 -31.40 -7.06
C LEU A 534 17.32 -32.77 -7.76
N LYS A 535 17.16 -32.80 -9.09
CA LYS A 535 17.23 -34.05 -9.87
C LYS A 535 18.65 -34.55 -10.14
N SER A 536 19.61 -33.66 -10.33
CA SER A 536 20.97 -33.97 -10.84
C SER A 536 21.98 -34.37 -9.76
N ARG A 537 21.74 -34.05 -8.48
CA ARG A 537 22.68 -34.34 -7.39
C ARG A 537 22.41 -35.66 -6.68
N THR A 538 23.48 -36.38 -6.34
CA THR A 538 23.45 -37.52 -5.43
C THR A 538 23.00 -37.06 -4.04
N ILE A 539 21.79 -37.46 -3.65
CA ILE A 539 21.15 -37.69 -2.33
C ILE A 539 21.73 -37.02 -1.04
N LYS A 540 23.05 -36.84 -0.86
CA LYS A 540 23.67 -36.21 0.31
C LYS A 540 24.08 -34.74 0.14
N GLU A 541 24.15 -34.21 -1.10
CA GLU A 541 24.74 -32.88 -1.37
C GLU A 541 23.74 -31.78 -1.80
N ALA A 542 22.46 -32.11 -2.02
CA ALA A 542 21.45 -31.14 -2.44
C ALA A 542 20.64 -30.62 -1.25
N LYS A 543 21.20 -29.66 -0.50
CA LYS A 543 20.46 -28.97 0.57
C LYS A 543 20.11 -27.55 0.12
N LEU A 544 18.84 -27.32 -0.23
CA LEU A 544 18.33 -25.95 -0.38
C LEU A 544 18.22 -25.31 1.01
N SER A 545 18.44 -24.00 1.11
CA SER A 545 18.20 -23.27 2.36
C SER A 545 16.70 -23.32 2.71
N SER A 546 16.38 -23.19 4.01
CA SER A 546 14.97 -23.11 4.44
C SER A 546 14.26 -21.94 3.77
N SER A 547 14.95 -20.81 3.63
CA SER A 547 14.49 -19.60 2.96
C SER A 547 14.13 -19.84 1.48
N LEU A 548 14.98 -20.58 0.76
CA LEU A 548 14.73 -20.92 -0.64
C LEU A 548 13.58 -21.93 -0.82
N TRP A 549 13.43 -22.89 0.10
CA TRP A 549 12.26 -23.78 0.13
C TRP A 549 10.96 -23.00 0.33
N SER A 550 10.91 -22.10 1.30
CA SER A 550 9.75 -21.26 1.55
C SER A 550 9.39 -20.41 0.32
N ALA A 551 10.38 -19.82 -0.34
CA ALA A 551 10.16 -19.04 -1.56
C ALA A 551 9.70 -19.90 -2.75
N LEU A 552 10.24 -21.11 -2.91
CA LEU A 552 9.81 -22.04 -3.95
C LEU A 552 8.37 -22.49 -3.75
N VAL A 553 8.01 -22.91 -2.54
CA VAL A 553 6.63 -23.29 -2.17
C VAL A 553 5.68 -22.16 -2.47
N PHE A 554 6.06 -20.96 -2.06
CA PHE A 554 5.29 -19.76 -2.31
C PHE A 554 5.07 -19.54 -3.81
N MET A 555 6.12 -19.63 -4.63
CA MET A 555 6.04 -19.43 -6.09
C MET A 555 5.16 -20.45 -6.79
N LEU A 556 5.22 -21.71 -6.36
CA LEU A 556 4.35 -22.75 -6.93
C LEU A 556 2.86 -22.44 -6.67
N LEU A 557 2.55 -21.91 -5.48
CA LEU A 557 1.20 -21.53 -5.08
C LEU A 557 0.68 -20.25 -5.76
N THR A 558 1.57 -19.36 -6.19
CA THR A 558 1.23 -18.09 -6.87
C THR A 558 1.33 -18.17 -8.40
N SER A 559 1.73 -19.32 -8.96
CA SER A 559 1.85 -19.50 -10.40
C SER A 559 0.50 -19.37 -11.14
N GLU A 560 0.54 -18.89 -12.39
CA GLU A 560 -0.65 -18.66 -13.22
C GLU A 560 -1.37 -19.96 -13.60
N LYS A 561 -0.63 -21.07 -13.66
CA LYS A 561 -1.21 -22.39 -13.90
C LYS A 561 -1.93 -22.80 -12.62
N LYS A 562 -3.27 -22.96 -12.69
CA LYS A 562 -4.02 -23.65 -11.63
C LYS A 562 -3.27 -24.93 -11.28
N LEU A 563 -2.95 -25.11 -9.99
CA LEU A 563 -2.42 -26.35 -9.43
C LEU A 563 -3.50 -27.46 -9.49
N ALA A 564 -4.02 -27.76 -10.67
CA ALA A 564 -4.95 -28.85 -10.85
C ALA A 564 -4.24 -30.18 -10.60
N GLU A 565 -3.01 -30.32 -11.09
CA GLU A 565 -2.16 -31.48 -10.90
C GLU A 565 -0.76 -31.03 -10.47
N PHE A 566 -0.27 -31.56 -9.35
CA PHE A 566 1.09 -31.31 -8.88
C PHE A 566 1.94 -32.59 -8.99
N ASP A 567 2.94 -32.55 -9.85
CA ASP A 567 3.85 -33.67 -10.09
C ASP A 567 5.07 -33.55 -9.15
N ILE A 568 5.07 -34.34 -8.07
CA ILE A 568 6.15 -34.29 -7.07
C ILE A 568 7.44 -34.95 -7.60
N SER A 569 7.33 -35.82 -8.61
CA SER A 569 8.48 -36.46 -9.26
C SER A 569 9.41 -35.42 -9.92
N LYS A 570 8.92 -34.20 -10.17
CA LYS A 570 9.75 -33.08 -10.64
C LYS A 570 10.76 -32.56 -9.62
N PHE A 571 10.59 -32.86 -8.34
CA PHE A 571 11.41 -32.34 -7.25
C PHE A 571 12.24 -33.42 -6.54
N VAL A 572 12.11 -34.68 -6.97
CA VAL A 572 12.74 -35.83 -6.35
C VAL A 572 13.53 -36.62 -7.40
N SER A 573 14.72 -37.08 -7.04
CA SER A 573 15.46 -38.11 -7.79
C SER A 573 15.78 -39.32 -6.91
N GLY A 574 15.64 -40.53 -7.48
CA GLY A 574 16.08 -41.79 -6.88
C GLY A 574 15.14 -42.47 -5.87
N ASN A 575 15.53 -43.66 -5.41
CA ASN A 575 14.75 -44.54 -4.53
C ASN A 575 14.97 -44.31 -3.01
N ASN A 576 15.54 -43.17 -2.60
CA ASN A 576 15.75 -42.89 -1.17
C ASN A 576 14.50 -42.28 -0.54
N GLU A 577 13.78 -43.10 0.24
CA GLU A 577 12.53 -42.74 0.92
C GLU A 577 12.66 -41.58 1.92
N ASN A 578 13.81 -41.39 2.57
CA ASN A 578 13.98 -40.32 3.56
C ASN A 578 13.99 -38.92 2.93
N ASN A 579 14.62 -38.77 1.76
CA ASN A 579 14.65 -37.48 1.04
C ASN A 579 13.30 -37.17 0.38
N LYS A 580 12.59 -38.20 -0.09
CA LYS A 580 11.21 -38.06 -0.57
C LYS A 580 10.32 -37.47 0.52
N LEU A 581 10.45 -38.00 1.74
CA LEU A 581 9.69 -37.51 2.88
C LEU A 581 10.04 -36.07 3.25
N GLU A 582 11.32 -35.68 3.21
CA GLU A 582 11.73 -34.30 3.46
C GLU A 582 11.18 -33.32 2.41
N VAL A 583 11.32 -33.65 1.11
CA VAL A 583 10.77 -32.84 0.01
C VAL A 583 9.25 -32.77 0.10
N PHE A 584 8.59 -33.89 0.40
CA PHE A 584 7.14 -33.95 0.62
C PHE A 584 6.70 -33.04 1.78
N GLN A 585 7.39 -33.08 2.92
CA GLN A 585 7.09 -32.21 4.05
C GLN A 585 7.25 -30.72 3.70
N LYS A 586 8.31 -30.38 2.94
CA LYS A 586 8.52 -28.99 2.49
C LYS A 586 7.46 -28.53 1.49
N LEU A 587 7.01 -29.40 0.59
CA LEU A 587 6.02 -29.09 -0.46
C LEU A 587 4.56 -29.38 -0.05
N LEU A 588 4.33 -29.83 1.19
CA LEU A 588 2.99 -30.12 1.71
C LEU A 588 1.97 -28.99 1.49
N PRO A 589 2.31 -27.69 1.63
CA PRO A 589 1.36 -26.62 1.33
C PRO A 589 0.89 -26.62 -0.13
N VAL A 590 1.79 -26.90 -1.08
CA VAL A 590 1.45 -26.99 -2.51
C VAL A 590 0.54 -28.19 -2.79
N ILE A 591 0.83 -29.30 -2.13
CA ILE A 591 0.09 -30.57 -2.25
C ILE A 591 -1.35 -30.40 -1.77
N LYS A 592 -1.57 -29.73 -0.63
CA LYS A 592 -2.91 -29.49 -0.07
C LYS A 592 -3.81 -28.63 -0.97
N GLU A 593 -3.21 -27.68 -1.69
CA GLU A 593 -3.91 -26.81 -2.63
C GLU A 593 -4.14 -27.46 -4.00
N SER A 594 -3.51 -28.61 -4.26
CA SER A 594 -3.61 -29.30 -5.55
C SER A 594 -4.81 -30.24 -5.58
N ARG A 595 -5.52 -30.32 -6.71
CA ARG A 595 -6.66 -31.26 -6.84
C ARG A 595 -6.20 -32.72 -6.94
N SER A 596 -5.06 -32.97 -7.58
CA SER A 596 -4.41 -34.28 -7.65
C SER A 596 -2.89 -34.13 -7.53
N VAL A 597 -2.24 -35.18 -7.02
CA VAL A 597 -0.78 -35.28 -6.92
C VAL A 597 -0.32 -36.53 -7.66
N LEU A 598 0.68 -36.37 -8.53
CA LEU A 598 1.30 -37.45 -9.30
C LEU A 598 2.66 -37.83 -8.73
#